data_AF-A0A936D230-F1
#
_entry.id   AF-A0A936D230-F1
#
_cell.length_a   1.000
_cell.length_b   1.000
_cell.length_c   1.000
_cell.angle_alpha   90.00
_cell.angle_beta   90.00
_cell.angle_gamma   90.00
#
_symmetry.space_group_name_H-M   'P 1'
#
loop_
_entity.id
_entity.type
_entity.pdbx_description
1 polymer ?
#
loop_
_entity_poly.entity_id
_entity_poly.type
_entity_poly.pdbx_seq_one_letter_code
_entity_poly.pdbx_strand_id
1 'polypeptide(L)'
;MNAIGGALGLLLLFLPLALAYWLVEWRLVTAFLSTAILFPFIGVVLIELGIAVFKAKEFDWESAKFSAFILAIVSIYVYMILVLPAFLFLRTLPIAIHWSFPAMVTAIVFVVFFLLKNSRPADAATITMITICSFLHSWIILGVYSLLKKI
;
A
#
# COMPACT_ATOMS: atom_id res chain seq x y z
N MET A 1 -18.45 20.72 7.74
CA MET A 1 -18.56 19.25 7.72
C MET A 1 -19.26 18.82 8.99
N ASN A 2 -20.41 18.13 8.92
CA ASN A 2 -21.16 17.73 10.11
C ASN A 2 -20.37 16.68 10.91
N ALA A 3 -20.36 16.81 12.24
CA ALA A 3 -19.63 15.94 13.16
C ALA A 3 -19.89 14.43 12.92
N ILE A 4 -21.10 14.09 12.47
CA ILE A 4 -21.52 12.73 12.12
C ILE A 4 -20.74 12.17 10.91
N GLY A 5 -20.48 13.00 9.89
CA GLY A 5 -19.70 12.60 8.71
C GLY A 5 -18.22 12.40 9.04
N GLY A 6 -17.67 13.21 9.95
CA GLY A 6 -16.32 13.02 10.47
C GLY A 6 -16.18 11.74 11.30
N ALA A 7 -17.17 11.46 12.16
CA ALA A 7 -17.19 10.25 12.98
C ALA A 7 -17.31 8.97 12.14
N LEU A 8 -18.20 8.94 11.15
CA LEU A 8 -18.35 7.81 10.21
C LEU A 8 -17.08 7.57 9.39
N GLY A 9 -16.43 8.64 8.91
CA GLY A 9 -15.17 8.54 8.17
C GLY A 9 -14.03 7.94 9.00
N LEU A 10 -13.90 8.35 10.27
CA LEU A 10 -12.93 7.77 11.21
C LEU A 10 -13.24 6.29 11.49
N LEU A 11 -14.51 5.95 11.68
CA LEU A 11 -14.94 4.58 11.95
C LEU A 11 -14.60 3.64 10.79
N LEU A 12 -14.85 4.08 9.55
CA LEU A 12 -14.51 3.31 8.35
C LEU A 12 -13.00 3.11 8.17
N LEU A 13 -12.18 4.07 8.61
CA LEU A 13 -10.72 3.96 8.57
C LEU A 13 -10.19 2.98 9.63
N PHE A 14 -10.73 3.03 10.86
CA PHE A 14 -10.24 2.22 11.98
C PHE A 14 -10.86 0.81 12.03
N LEU A 15 -12.02 0.58 11.44
CA LEU A 15 -12.69 -0.73 11.51
C LEU A 15 -11.87 -1.86 10.84
N PRO A 16 -11.34 -1.72 9.61
CA PRO A 16 -10.49 -2.74 9.01
C PRO A 16 -9.23 -3.01 9.84
N LEU A 17 -8.70 -1.95 10.45
CA LEU A 17 -7.53 -2.00 11.32
C LEU A 17 -7.82 -2.82 12.58
N ALA A 18 -8.91 -2.50 13.29
CA ALA A 18 -9.32 -3.15 14.51
C ALA A 18 -9.64 -4.64 14.27
N LEU A 19 -10.34 -4.94 13.16
CA LEU A 19 -10.60 -6.31 12.75
C LEU A 19 -9.31 -7.07 12.44
N ALA A 20 -8.37 -6.45 11.72
CA ALA A 20 -7.07 -7.08 11.43
C ALA A 20 -6.27 -7.37 12.72
N TYR A 21 -6.20 -6.43 13.65
CA TYR A 21 -5.51 -6.63 14.94
C TYR A 21 -6.20 -7.68 15.83
N TRP A 22 -7.52 -7.83 15.72
CA TRP A 22 -8.26 -8.84 16.48
C TRP A 22 -8.11 -10.25 15.89
N LEU A 23 -8.07 -10.36 14.56
CA LEU A 23 -8.04 -11.65 13.85
C LEU A 23 -6.62 -12.17 13.60
N VAL A 24 -5.60 -11.31 13.66
CA VAL A 24 -4.25 -11.60 13.16
C VAL A 24 -3.19 -11.14 14.15
N GLU A 25 -2.04 -11.80 14.15
CA GLU A 25 -0.86 -11.40 14.93
C GLU A 25 -0.50 -9.91 14.68
N TRP A 26 -0.36 -9.14 15.76
CA TRP A 26 -0.07 -7.70 15.71
C TRP A 26 1.18 -7.36 14.88
N ARG A 27 2.17 -8.27 14.87
CA ARG A 27 3.42 -8.14 14.09
C ARG A 27 3.15 -8.09 12.59
N LEU A 28 2.22 -8.91 12.11
CA LEU A 28 1.85 -8.96 10.71
C LEU A 28 1.06 -7.71 10.31
N VAL A 29 0.09 -7.31 11.13
CA VAL A 29 -0.71 -6.09 10.89
C VAL A 29 0.20 -4.86 10.86
N THR A 30 1.15 -4.77 11.79
CA THR A 30 2.12 -3.68 11.87
C THR A 30 3.03 -3.63 10.64
N ALA A 31 3.50 -4.79 10.15
CA ALA A 31 4.34 -4.85 8.94
C ALA A 31 3.58 -4.35 7.68
N PHE A 32 2.31 -4.71 7.56
CA PHE A 32 1.45 -4.22 6.49
C PHE A 32 1.18 -2.72 6.62
N LEU A 33 0.87 -2.24 7.83
CA LEU A 33 0.58 -0.83 8.09
C LEU A 33 1.77 0.08 7.86
N SER A 34 2.94 -0.29 8.39
CA SER A 34 4.16 0.50 8.19
C SER A 34 4.47 0.65 6.72
N THR A 35 4.27 -0.41 5.93
CA THR A 35 4.52 -0.39 4.48
C THR A 35 3.44 0.40 3.72
N ALA A 36 2.17 0.26 4.12
CA ALA A 36 1.07 1.02 3.52
C ALA A 36 1.16 2.53 3.80
N ILE A 37 1.77 2.94 4.92
CA ILE A 37 1.90 4.35 5.30
C ILE A 37 3.24 4.94 4.83
N LEU A 38 4.37 4.33 5.18
CA LEU A 38 5.67 4.95 4.94
C LEU A 38 6.01 5.06 3.44
N PHE A 39 5.61 4.05 2.66
CA PHE A 39 6.06 3.97 1.28
C PHE A 39 5.38 4.99 0.35
N PRO A 40 4.07 5.27 0.46
CA PRO A 40 3.46 6.40 -0.24
C PRO A 40 4.14 7.73 0.08
N PHE A 41 4.51 7.96 1.34
CA PHE A 41 5.22 9.18 1.74
C PHE A 41 6.61 9.27 1.11
N ILE A 42 7.43 8.23 1.23
CA ILE A 42 8.78 8.20 0.65
C ILE A 42 8.69 8.32 -0.88
N GLY A 43 7.81 7.54 -1.51
CA GLY A 43 7.67 7.50 -2.97
C GLY A 43 7.23 8.84 -3.56
N VAL A 44 6.19 9.47 -3.00
CA VAL A 44 5.71 10.77 -3.48
C VAL A 44 6.78 11.85 -3.27
N VAL A 45 7.43 11.89 -2.11
CA VAL A 45 8.49 12.86 -1.83
C VAL A 45 9.65 12.69 -2.82
N LEU A 46 10.08 11.45 -3.09
CA LEU A 46 11.16 11.20 -4.06
C LEU A 46 10.79 11.59 -5.49
N ILE A 47 9.54 11.33 -5.91
CA ILE A 47 9.05 11.71 -7.25
C ILE A 47 9.02 13.23 -7.38
N GLU A 48 8.40 13.93 -6.44
CA GLU A 48 8.31 15.39 -6.45
C GLU A 48 9.71 16.02 -6.36
N LEU A 49 10.62 15.42 -5.60
CA LEU A 49 12.00 15.90 -5.47
C LEU A 49 12.75 15.73 -6.79
N GLY A 50 12.58 14.57 -7.45
CA GLY A 50 13.12 14.35 -8.78
C GLY A 50 12.58 15.38 -9.79
N ILE A 51 11.29 15.65 -9.77
CA ILE A 51 10.68 16.65 -10.65
C ILE A 51 11.25 18.06 -10.38
N ALA A 52 11.37 18.45 -9.11
CA ALA A 52 11.94 19.74 -8.71
C ALA A 52 13.38 19.90 -9.24
N VAL A 53 14.23 18.88 -9.06
CA VAL A 53 15.62 18.87 -9.51
C VAL A 53 15.72 18.88 -11.04
N PHE A 54 15.04 17.96 -11.73
CA PHE A 54 15.19 17.81 -13.19
C PHE A 54 14.46 18.89 -13.99
N LYS A 55 13.43 19.53 -13.44
CA LYS A 55 12.69 20.60 -14.12
C LYS A 55 13.01 21.99 -13.58
N ALA A 56 14.00 22.13 -12.69
CA ALA A 56 14.37 23.38 -12.03
C ALA A 56 13.15 24.11 -11.44
N LYS A 57 12.29 23.37 -10.74
CA LYS A 57 11.08 23.89 -10.08
C LYS A 57 11.25 23.89 -8.57
N GLU A 58 10.57 24.79 -7.88
CA GLU A 58 10.44 24.73 -6.42
C GLU A 58 9.69 23.47 -6.00
N PHE A 59 10.13 22.88 -4.89
CA PHE A 59 9.50 21.70 -4.33
C PHE A 59 8.23 22.08 -3.56
N ASP A 60 7.07 21.58 -4.02
CA ASP A 60 5.78 21.81 -3.37
C ASP A 60 5.54 20.77 -2.26
N TRP A 61 5.89 21.14 -1.03
CA TRP A 61 5.69 20.30 0.15
C TRP A 61 4.22 20.03 0.46
N GLU A 62 3.31 20.95 0.17
CA GLU A 62 1.90 20.79 0.53
C GLU A 62 1.22 19.78 -0.39
N SER A 63 1.45 19.90 -1.70
CA SER A 63 0.96 18.94 -2.69
C SER A 63 1.53 17.54 -2.46
N ALA A 64 2.83 17.42 -2.15
CA ALA A 64 3.47 16.15 -1.86
C ALA A 64 2.84 15.46 -0.62
N LYS A 65 2.64 16.20 0.47
CA LYS A 65 2.01 15.67 1.69
C LYS A 65 0.58 15.22 1.44
N PHE A 66 -0.21 16.03 0.73
CA PHE A 66 -1.60 15.73 0.42
C PHE A 66 -1.72 14.46 -0.43
N SER A 67 -0.91 14.35 -1.48
CA SER A 67 -0.89 13.19 -2.37
C SER A 67 -0.43 11.92 -1.63
N ALA A 68 0.62 12.02 -0.80
CA ALA A 68 1.08 10.92 0.04
C ALA A 68 0.01 10.45 1.03
N PHE A 69 -0.71 11.39 1.65
CA PHE A 69 -1.79 11.08 2.59
C PHE A 69 -2.94 10.33 1.94
N ILE A 70 -3.41 10.79 0.77
CA ILE A 70 -4.47 10.08 0.02
C ILE A 70 -4.01 8.69 -0.36
N LEU A 71 -2.79 8.55 -0.90
CA LEU A 71 -2.24 7.26 -1.28
C LEU A 71 -2.08 6.32 -0.08
N ALA A 72 -1.69 6.83 1.09
CA ALA A 72 -1.60 6.05 2.32
C ALA A 72 -2.97 5.52 2.75
N ILE A 73 -4.03 6.35 2.71
CA ILE A 73 -5.40 5.90 3.03
C ILE A 73 -5.84 4.79 2.08
N VAL A 74 -5.72 5.01 0.77
CA VAL A 74 -6.09 4.01 -0.25
C VAL A 74 -5.28 2.72 -0.05
N SER A 75 -3.98 2.85 0.23
CA SER A 75 -3.11 1.71 0.51
C SER A 75 -3.59 0.93 1.73
N ILE A 76 -3.93 1.59 2.84
CA ILE A 76 -4.43 0.88 4.04
C ILE A 76 -5.63 -0.01 3.68
N TYR A 77 -6.60 0.49 2.90
CA TYR A 77 -7.75 -0.31 2.49
C TYR A 77 -7.36 -1.49 1.60
N VAL A 78 -6.55 -1.26 0.57
CA VAL A 78 -6.09 -2.34 -0.33
C VAL A 78 -5.33 -3.40 0.46
N TYR A 79 -4.43 -2.99 1.36
CA TYR A 79 -3.60 -3.89 2.13
C TYR A 79 -4.38 -4.67 3.18
N MET A 80 -5.29 -4.03 3.93
CA MET A 80 -6.04 -4.69 5.00
C MET A 80 -7.17 -5.58 4.46
N ILE A 81 -7.84 -5.17 3.38
CA ILE A 81 -9.05 -5.87 2.88
C ILE A 81 -8.69 -6.92 1.83
N LEU A 82 -7.69 -6.67 0.98
CA LEU A 82 -7.37 -7.57 -0.13
C LEU A 82 -6.07 -8.31 0.13
N VAL A 83 -4.97 -7.59 0.37
CA VAL A 83 -3.63 -8.20 0.41
C VAL A 83 -3.43 -9.07 1.65
N LEU A 84 -3.90 -8.63 2.82
CA LEU A 84 -3.73 -9.36 4.08
C LEU A 84 -4.52 -10.70 4.08
N PRO A 85 -5.82 -10.74 3.74
CA PRO A 85 -6.53 -12.02 3.61
C PRO A 85 -5.90 -12.95 2.57
N ALA A 86 -5.48 -12.39 1.44
CA ALA A 86 -4.82 -13.17 0.40
C ALA A 86 -3.48 -13.74 0.88
N PHE A 87 -2.70 -13.00 1.68
CA PHE A 87 -1.48 -13.50 2.31
C PHE A 87 -1.76 -14.63 3.30
N LEU A 88 -2.81 -14.50 4.12
CA LEU A 88 -3.20 -15.56 5.05
C LEU A 88 -3.60 -16.84 4.31
N PHE A 89 -4.35 -16.72 3.21
CA PHE A 89 -4.67 -17.84 2.34
C PHE A 89 -3.41 -18.44 1.70
N LEU A 90 -2.48 -17.61 1.21
CA LEU A 90 -1.24 -18.06 0.61
C LEU A 90 -0.39 -18.90 1.59
N ARG A 91 -0.43 -18.58 2.89
CA ARG A 91 0.28 -19.33 3.94
C ARG A 91 -0.28 -20.72 4.17
N THR A 92 -1.50 -21.03 3.72
CA THR A 92 -2.07 -22.38 3.82
C THR A 92 -1.66 -23.28 2.66
N LEU A 93 -1.03 -22.72 1.63
CA LEU A 93 -0.60 -23.45 0.44
C LEU A 93 0.87 -23.91 0.58
N PRO A 94 1.24 -25.08 0.01
CA PRO A 94 2.61 -25.61 0.06
C PRO A 94 3.52 -24.92 -0.98
N ILE A 95 3.51 -23.59 -1.03
CA ILE A 95 4.25 -22.79 -2.00
C ILE A 95 5.20 -21.81 -1.30
N ALA A 96 6.29 -21.47 -1.97
CA ALA A 96 7.31 -20.56 -1.47
C ALA A 96 6.78 -19.11 -1.34
N ILE A 97 6.43 -18.71 -0.11
CA ILE A 97 5.84 -17.39 0.22
C ILE A 97 6.67 -16.22 -0.34
N HIS A 98 8.00 -16.32 -0.33
CA HIS A 98 8.89 -15.24 -0.79
C HIS A 98 8.77 -14.93 -2.28
N TRP A 99 8.28 -15.87 -3.10
CA TRP A 99 7.98 -15.63 -4.51
C TRP A 99 6.49 -15.43 -4.77
N SER A 100 5.66 -16.23 -4.12
CA SER A 100 4.22 -16.22 -4.37
C SER A 100 3.53 -14.96 -3.83
N PHE A 101 4.04 -14.38 -2.72
CA PHE A 101 3.43 -13.17 -2.15
C PHE A 101 3.64 -11.93 -3.04
N PRO A 102 4.86 -11.59 -3.50
CA PRO A 102 5.05 -10.49 -4.45
C PRO A 102 4.22 -10.63 -5.74
N ALA A 103 4.11 -11.86 -6.28
CA ALA A 103 3.29 -12.13 -7.46
C ALA A 103 1.79 -11.88 -7.17
N MET A 104 1.29 -12.32 -6.02
CA MET A 104 -0.09 -12.13 -5.58
C MET A 104 -0.43 -10.66 -5.38
N VAL A 105 0.42 -9.89 -4.68
CA VAL A 105 0.19 -8.44 -4.49
C VAL A 105 0.16 -7.73 -5.84
N THR A 106 1.11 -8.05 -6.72
CA THR A 106 1.16 -7.49 -8.07
C THR A 106 -0.12 -7.79 -8.85
N ALA A 107 -0.62 -9.03 -8.79
CA ALA A 107 -1.89 -9.41 -9.40
C ALA A 107 -3.08 -8.63 -8.82
N ILE A 108 -3.18 -8.50 -7.49
CA ILE A 108 -4.24 -7.71 -6.82
C ILE A 108 -4.19 -6.26 -7.28
N VAL A 109 -3.01 -5.63 -7.27
CA VAL A 109 -2.86 -4.22 -7.67
C VAL A 109 -3.19 -4.04 -9.15
N PHE A 110 -2.81 -4.98 -10.03
CA PHE A 110 -3.23 -4.94 -11.43
C PHE A 110 -4.74 -5.06 -11.59
N VAL A 111 -5.38 -5.99 -10.88
CA VAL A 111 -6.85 -6.12 -10.92
C VAL A 111 -7.52 -4.83 -10.48
N VAL A 112 -7.11 -4.27 -9.32
CA VAL A 112 -7.64 -2.99 -8.83
C VAL A 112 -7.41 -1.88 -9.86
N PHE A 113 -6.21 -1.78 -10.41
CA PHE A 113 -5.88 -0.79 -11.43
C PHE A 113 -6.74 -0.93 -12.70
N PHE A 114 -6.90 -2.14 -13.23
CA PHE A 114 -7.72 -2.39 -14.42
C PHE A 114 -9.20 -2.13 -14.18
N LEU A 115 -9.71 -2.39 -12.97
CA LEU A 115 -11.09 -2.07 -12.59
C LEU A 115 -11.33 -0.56 -12.46
N LEU A 116 -10.32 0.22 -12.05
CA LEU A 116 -10.43 1.67 -11.86
C LEU A 116 -10.06 2.48 -13.11
N LYS A 117 -9.40 1.86 -14.09
CA LYS A 117 -8.94 2.52 -15.33
C LYS A 117 -10.13 2.80 -16.25
N ASN A 118 -10.72 3.97 -16.08
CA ASN A 118 -11.97 4.32 -16.76
C ASN A 118 -11.85 4.76 -18.23
N SER A 119 -10.67 5.14 -18.77
CA SER A 119 -10.69 5.84 -20.08
C SER A 119 -9.41 5.87 -20.93
N ARG A 120 -8.24 5.43 -20.42
CA ARG A 120 -6.98 5.50 -21.19
C ARG A 120 -6.23 4.19 -21.09
N PRO A 121 -5.68 3.63 -22.19
CA PRO A 121 -4.79 2.49 -22.13
C PRO A 121 -3.61 2.80 -21.20
N ALA A 122 -3.16 1.79 -20.47
CA ALA A 122 -2.06 1.96 -19.53
C ALA A 122 -0.81 1.92 -20.38
N ASP A 123 0.02 2.96 -20.27
CA ASP A 123 1.30 2.98 -20.95
C ASP A 123 2.28 2.02 -20.26
N ALA A 124 3.34 1.64 -20.98
CA ALA A 124 4.35 0.74 -20.47
C ALA A 124 4.97 1.26 -19.16
N ALA A 125 5.15 2.58 -19.05
CA ALA A 125 5.69 3.22 -17.85
C ALA A 125 4.81 2.98 -16.61
N THR A 126 3.49 3.15 -16.72
CA THR A 126 2.56 2.89 -15.60
C THR A 126 2.57 1.42 -15.19
N ILE A 127 2.56 0.50 -16.17
CA ILE A 127 2.59 -0.95 -15.91
C ILE A 127 3.88 -1.36 -15.19
N THR A 128 5.02 -0.85 -15.66
CA THR A 128 6.33 -1.10 -15.04
C THR A 128 6.38 -0.54 -13.63
N MET A 129 5.90 0.69 -13.41
CA MET A 129 5.84 1.30 -12.08
C MET A 129 4.98 0.48 -11.12
N ILE A 130 3.77 0.08 -11.54
CA ILE A 130 2.87 -0.77 -10.73
C ILE A 130 3.58 -2.07 -10.34
N THR A 131 4.26 -2.72 -11.28
CA THR A 131 4.98 -3.97 -11.03
C THR A 131 6.09 -3.77 -10.00
N ILE A 132 6.95 -2.78 -10.21
CA ILE A 132 8.09 -2.51 -9.32
C ILE A 132 7.61 -2.16 -7.92
N CYS A 133 6.63 -1.24 -7.81
CA CYS A 133 6.09 -0.84 -6.51
C CYS A 133 5.43 -2.02 -5.80
N SER A 134 4.61 -2.82 -6.49
CA SER A 134 3.93 -3.97 -5.87
C SER A 134 4.93 -5.00 -5.37
N PHE A 135 5.97 -5.31 -6.15
CA PHE A 135 7.06 -6.19 -5.71
C PHE A 135 7.80 -5.64 -4.50
N LEU A 136 8.22 -4.39 -4.56
CA LEU A 136 9.03 -3.76 -3.52
C LEU A 136 8.27 -3.69 -2.18
N HIS A 137 7.00 -3.27 -2.21
CA HIS A 137 6.15 -3.27 -1.03
C HIS A 137 6.01 -4.68 -0.42
N SER A 138 5.81 -5.70 -1.25
CA SER A 138 5.64 -7.08 -0.78
C SER A 138 6.90 -7.61 -0.10
N TRP A 139 8.06 -7.35 -0.68
CA TRP A 139 9.35 -7.72 -0.09
C TRP A 139 9.61 -6.98 1.21
N ILE A 140 9.27 -5.70 1.29
CA ILE A 140 9.40 -4.91 2.52
C ILE A 140 8.48 -5.47 3.61
N ILE A 141 7.24 -5.82 3.29
CA ILE A 141 6.33 -6.44 4.26
C ILE A 141 6.92 -7.73 4.81
N LEU A 142 7.44 -8.62 3.95
CA LEU A 142 8.09 -9.85 4.39
C LEU A 142 9.33 -9.55 5.24
N GLY A 143 10.12 -8.55 4.87
CA GLY A 143 11.31 -8.12 5.60
C GLY A 143 10.97 -7.60 7.00
N VAL A 144 10.04 -6.65 7.09
CA VAL A 144 9.55 -6.08 8.36
C VAL A 144 8.91 -7.15 9.22
N TYR A 145 8.08 -8.02 8.65
CA TYR A 145 7.46 -9.12 9.40
C TYR A 145 8.50 -10.10 9.94
N SER A 146 9.49 -10.47 9.14
CA SER A 146 10.61 -11.33 9.58
C SER A 146 11.41 -10.67 10.71
N LEU A 147 11.67 -9.37 10.62
CA LEU A 147 12.37 -8.61 11.65
C LEU A 147 11.57 -8.59 12.95
N LEU A 148 10.28 -8.24 12.89
CA LEU A 148 9.39 -8.20 14.05
C LEU A 148 9.16 -9.57 14.67
N LYS A 149 9.26 -10.66 13.89
CA LYS A 149 9.13 -12.02 14.42
C LYS A 149 10.33 -12.46 15.26
N LYS A 150 11.52 -11.91 14.99
CA LYS A 150 12.76 -12.22 15.72
C LYS A 150 12.85 -11.52 17.08
N ILE A 151 12.10 -10.45 17.27
CA ILE A 151 11.94 -9.72 18.53
C ILE A 151 10.88 -10.41 19.39
#